data_AF-A0A2N8THI9-F1
#
_entry.id   AF-A0A2N8THI9-F1
#
_cell.length_a   1.000
_cell.length_b   1.000
_cell.length_c   1.000
_cell.angle_alpha   90.00
_cell.angle_beta   90.00
_cell.angle_gamma   90.00
#
_symmetry.space_group_name_H-M   'P 1'
#
loop_
_entity.id
_entity.type
_entity.pdbx_description
1 polymer ?
#
loop_
_entity_poly.entity_id
_entity_poly.type
_entity_poly.pdbx_seq_one_letter_code
_entity_poly.pdbx_strand_id
1 'polypeptide(L)'
;PVSAPLRWDEVGVAHPHDFDLATMPARFAELGDVHADMDDKRYSLEALLDLARRDEHDHGLGDLPYPPEYPKMPGEPRRVQPSRARKEKEPPTAP
;
A
#
# COMPACT_ATOMS: atom_id res chain seq x y z
N PRO A 1 -3.37 -18.11 14.60
CA PRO A 1 -2.45 -16.95 14.59
C PRO A 1 -3.25 -15.66 14.60
N VAL A 2 -2.69 -14.60 15.16
CA VAL A 2 -3.30 -13.26 15.22
C VAL A 2 -2.37 -12.27 14.53
N SER A 3 -2.95 -11.27 13.84
CA SER A 3 -2.19 -10.12 13.36
C SER A 3 -1.85 -9.22 14.55
N ALA A 4 -0.72 -9.51 15.21
CA ALA A 4 -0.29 -8.81 16.42
C ALA A 4 0.37 -7.46 16.09
N PRO A 5 -0.02 -6.36 16.76
CA PRO A 5 0.76 -5.13 16.79
C PRO A 5 2.15 -5.36 17.42
N LEU A 6 3.18 -4.78 16.81
CA LEU A 6 4.58 -4.93 17.21
C LEU A 6 5.24 -3.57 17.35
N ARG A 7 6.24 -3.48 18.22
CA ARG A 7 7.21 -2.39 18.18
C ARG A 7 8.20 -2.60 17.04
N TRP A 8 8.82 -1.52 16.59
CA TRP A 8 9.76 -1.54 15.45
C TRP A 8 10.98 -2.45 15.68
N ASP A 9 11.46 -2.57 16.91
CA ASP A 9 12.58 -3.44 17.29
C ASP A 9 12.24 -4.94 17.26
N GLU A 10 10.94 -5.30 17.27
CA GLU A 10 10.49 -6.69 17.22
C GLU A 10 10.39 -7.24 15.78
N VAL A 11 10.21 -6.36 14.78
CA VAL A 11 9.90 -6.75 13.39
C VAL A 11 10.92 -7.72 12.79
N GLY A 12 12.20 -7.57 13.13
CA GLY A 12 13.28 -8.41 12.58
C GLY A 12 13.40 -9.80 13.20
N VAL A 13 12.73 -10.06 14.34
CA VAL A 13 12.91 -11.28 15.14
C VAL A 13 11.61 -12.02 15.45
N ALA A 14 10.46 -11.33 15.35
CA ALA A 14 9.15 -11.90 15.64
C ALA A 14 8.75 -12.94 14.59
N HIS A 15 8.14 -14.06 15.03
CA HIS A 15 7.56 -15.05 14.15
C HIS A 15 6.02 -15.01 14.24
N PRO A 16 5.27 -15.08 13.12
CA PRO A 16 3.80 -15.03 13.17
C PRO A 16 3.13 -16.10 14.04
N HIS A 17 3.82 -17.20 14.31
CA HIS A 17 3.31 -18.30 15.15
C HIS A 17 3.45 -18.03 16.65
N ASP A 18 4.22 -17.01 17.05
CA ASP A 18 4.36 -16.62 18.46
C ASP A 18 3.08 -15.94 18.99
N PHE A 19 2.21 -15.50 18.08
CA PHE A 19 1.02 -14.72 18.40
C PHE A 19 -0.26 -15.47 18.03
N ASP A 20 -1.06 -15.80 19.05
CA ASP A 20 -2.37 -16.40 18.90
C ASP A 20 -3.34 -15.92 19.99
N LEU A 21 -4.54 -16.51 20.01
CA LEU A 21 -5.58 -16.15 20.96
C LEU A 21 -5.22 -16.46 22.41
N ALA A 22 -4.29 -17.39 22.66
CA ALA A 22 -3.83 -17.75 23.99
C ALA A 22 -2.67 -16.86 24.47
N THR A 23 -1.77 -16.44 23.58
CA THR A 23 -0.59 -15.64 23.95
C THR A 23 -0.85 -14.14 23.99
N MET A 24 -1.75 -13.62 23.14
CA MET A 24 -2.00 -12.17 23.03
C MET A 24 -2.52 -11.49 24.31
N PRO A 25 -3.43 -12.09 25.12
CA PRO A 25 -3.90 -11.45 26.35
C PRO A 25 -2.78 -11.14 27.35
N ALA A 26 -1.84 -12.07 27.54
CA ALA A 26 -0.70 -11.87 28.43
C ALA A 26 0.23 -10.76 27.92
N ARG A 27 0.51 -10.76 26.61
CA ARG A 27 1.30 -9.72 25.96
C ARG A 27 0.68 -8.34 26.10
N PHE A 28 -0.62 -8.22 25.87
CA PHE A 28 -1.33 -6.94 26.03
C PHE A 28 -1.32 -6.46 27.48
N ALA A 29 -1.45 -7.36 28.45
CA ALA A 29 -1.33 -6.99 29.87
C ALA A 29 0.08 -6.48 30.23
N GLU A 30 1.11 -7.02 29.59
CA GLU A 30 2.52 -6.63 29.81
C GLU A 30 2.89 -5.32 29.11
N LEU A 31 2.51 -5.17 27.83
CA LEU A 31 2.98 -4.08 26.96
C LEU A 31 1.95 -2.97 26.75
N GLY A 32 0.68 -3.24 27.02
CA GLY A 32 -0.44 -2.39 26.64
C GLY A 32 -0.67 -2.35 25.13
N ASP A 33 -1.31 -1.28 24.66
CA ASP A 33 -1.44 -0.97 23.25
C ASP A 33 -0.17 -0.29 22.74
N VAL A 34 0.62 -1.02 21.94
CA VAL A 34 1.86 -0.51 21.36
C VAL A 34 1.65 0.51 20.24
N HIS A 35 0.41 0.71 19.78
CA HIS A 35 0.03 1.73 18.80
C HIS A 35 -0.85 2.84 19.41
N ALA A 36 -0.85 2.99 20.75
CA ALA A 36 -1.71 3.94 21.43
C ALA A 36 -1.60 5.39 20.91
N ASP A 37 -0.43 5.78 20.40
CA ASP A 37 -0.12 7.11 19.87
C ASP A 37 -0.40 7.28 18.37
N MET A 38 -0.82 6.22 17.67
CA MET A 38 -1.02 6.23 16.22
C MET A 38 -2.01 7.32 15.77
N ASP A 39 -2.99 7.63 16.61
CA ASP A 39 -4.01 8.64 16.32
C ASP A 39 -3.63 10.07 16.71
N ASP A 40 -2.57 10.26 17.50
CA ASP A 40 -2.18 11.55 18.07
C ASP A 40 -1.66 12.52 17.01
N LYS A 41 -1.17 12.00 15.89
CA LYS A 41 -0.58 12.82 14.83
C LYS A 41 -1.03 12.40 13.44
N ARG A 42 -1.43 13.41 12.68
CA ARG A 42 -1.69 13.29 11.24
C ARG A 42 -0.47 13.82 10.47
N TYR A 43 -0.06 13.09 9.45
CA TYR A 43 1.06 13.45 8.59
C TYR A 43 0.57 13.80 7.20
N SER A 44 1.31 14.67 6.50
CA SER A 44 1.03 15.02 5.11
C SER A 44 1.49 13.93 4.15
N LEU A 45 0.77 13.77 3.03
CA LEU A 45 1.13 12.87 1.94
C LEU A 45 2.12 13.49 0.93
N GLU A 46 2.44 14.79 1.03
CA GLU A 46 3.25 15.50 0.02
C GLU A 46 4.59 14.81 -0.29
N ALA A 47 5.29 14.29 0.72
CA ALA A 47 6.55 13.58 0.50
C ALA A 47 6.39 12.29 -0.34
N LEU A 48 5.26 11.59 -0.19
CA LEU A 48 4.94 10.40 -1.00
C LEU A 48 4.53 10.81 -2.42
N LEU A 49 3.80 11.92 -2.57
CA LEU A 49 3.42 12.47 -3.88
C LEU A 49 4.66 12.98 -4.66
N ASP A 50 5.62 13.60 -3.97
CA ASP A 50 6.92 14.00 -4.54
C ASP A 50 7.74 12.78 -4.99
N LEU A 51 7.68 11.68 -4.24
CA LEU A 51 8.34 10.43 -4.63
C LEU A 51 7.68 9.84 -5.89
N ALA A 52 6.36 9.74 -5.91
CA ALA A 52 5.62 9.23 -7.07
C ALA A 52 5.89 10.05 -8.34
N ARG A 53 5.94 11.39 -8.24
CA ARG A 53 6.28 12.27 -9.38
C ARG A 53 7.71 12.05 -9.89
N ARG A 54 8.67 11.76 -9.00
CA ARG A 54 10.05 11.43 -9.38
C ARG A 54 10.13 10.06 -10.05
N ASP A 55 9.44 9.06 -9.52
CA ASP A 55 9.37 7.73 -10.14
C ASP A 55 8.78 7.79 -11.55
N GLU A 56 7.73 8.59 -11.77
CA GLU A 56 7.15 8.81 -13.09
C GLU A 56 8.12 9.54 -14.04
N HIS A 57 8.76 10.62 -13.58
CA HIS A 57 9.64 11.45 -14.41
C HIS A 57 11.00 10.80 -14.69
N ASP A 58 11.68 10.28 -13.66
CA ASP A 58 13.07 9.82 -13.73
C ASP A 58 13.18 8.33 -14.08
N HIS A 59 12.17 7.53 -13.72
CA HIS A 59 12.19 6.07 -13.87
C HIS A 59 11.10 5.55 -14.82
N GLY A 60 10.17 6.41 -15.26
CA GLY A 60 9.05 6.00 -16.12
C GLY A 60 8.08 5.04 -15.42
N LEU A 61 8.07 5.03 -14.08
CA LEU A 61 7.24 4.15 -13.27
C LEU A 61 5.93 4.87 -12.93
N GLY A 62 4.88 4.57 -13.70
CA GLY A 62 3.52 5.07 -13.47
C GLY A 62 2.67 4.12 -12.63
N ASP A 63 1.35 4.12 -12.88
CA ASP A 63 0.38 3.33 -12.12
C ASP A 63 0.63 1.81 -12.20
N LEU A 64 0.34 1.11 -11.11
CA LEU A 64 0.43 -0.35 -11.03
C LEU A 64 -0.90 -1.00 -11.43
N PRO A 65 -0.88 -2.23 -11.98
CA PRO A 65 -2.10 -2.94 -12.27
C PRO A 65 -2.88 -3.23 -10.99
N TYR A 66 -4.18 -2.95 -11.03
CA TYR A 66 -5.09 -3.37 -9.98
C TYR A 66 -5.33 -4.89 -10.04
N PRO A 67 -5.81 -5.50 -8.94
CA PRO A 67 -6.24 -6.89 -8.94
C PRO A 67 -7.26 -7.18 -10.08
N PRO A 68 -7.19 -8.34 -10.74
CA PRO A 68 -8.03 -8.65 -11.91
C PRO A 68 -9.54 -8.52 -11.68
N GLU A 69 -9.98 -8.84 -10.47
CA GLU A 69 -11.38 -8.81 -10.03
C GLU A 69 -11.87 -7.42 -9.63
N TYR A 70 -10.99 -6.41 -9.58
CA TYR A 70 -11.36 -5.09 -9.08
C TYR A 70 -12.17 -4.31 -10.13
N PRO A 71 -13.44 -3.96 -9.85
CA PRO A 71 -14.28 -3.25 -10.81
C PRO A 71 -13.79 -1.82 -11.03
N LYS A 72 -13.86 -1.35 -12.27
CA LYS A 72 -13.62 0.06 -12.60
C LYS A 72 -14.89 0.87 -12.34
N MET A 73 -14.72 2.07 -11.82
CA MET A 73 -15.85 2.99 -11.68
C MET A 73 -16.17 3.67 -13.02
N PRO A 74 -17.44 4.01 -13.31
CA PRO A 74 -17.78 4.81 -14.48
C PRO A 74 -16.99 6.14 -14.48
N GLY A 75 -16.29 6.43 -15.58
CA GLY A 75 -15.47 7.65 -15.71
C GLY A 75 -14.04 7.53 -15.16
N GLU A 76 -13.65 6.38 -14.61
CA GLU A 76 -12.28 6.17 -14.16
C GLU A 76 -11.28 6.08 -15.35
N PRO A 77 -10.09 6.72 -15.25
CA PRO A 77 -9.04 6.60 -16.25
C PRO A 77 -8.59 5.16 -16.51
N ARG A 78 -7.86 4.95 -17.61
CA ARG A 78 -7.35 3.62 -17.97
C ARG A 78 -6.22 3.19 -17.04
N ARG A 79 -6.53 2.26 -16.13
CA ARG A 79 -5.53 1.50 -15.35
C ARG A 79 -4.62 0.67 -16.27
N VAL A 80 -3.36 0.52 -15.86
CA VAL A 80 -2.39 -0.37 -16.51
C VAL A 80 -2.86 -1.82 -16.36
N GLN A 81 -2.90 -2.57 -17.47
CA GLN A 81 -3.25 -4.00 -17.44
C GLN A 81 -2.00 -4.85 -17.17
N PRO A 82 -2.10 -5.95 -16.40
CA PRO A 82 -0.96 -6.83 -16.09
C PRO A 82 -0.23 -7.39 -17.33
N SER A 83 -0.92 -7.52 -18.46
CA SER A 83 -0.33 -7.93 -19.74
C SER A 83 -0.62 -6.91 -20.84
N ARG A 84 0.39 -6.10 -21.18
CA ARG A 84 0.54 -5.24 -22.37
C ARG A 84 -0.74 -4.52 -22.83
N ALA A 85 -0.88 -3.26 -22.44
CA ALA A 85 -1.74 -2.32 -23.16
C ALA A 85 -1.22 -2.15 -24.62
N ARG A 86 -2.10 -2.32 -25.62
CA ARG A 86 -1.82 -1.89 -27.00
C ARG A 86 -1.80 -0.36 -27.03
N LYS A 87 -0.79 0.23 -27.68
CA LYS A 87 -0.75 1.67 -27.97
C LYS A 87 -2.00 2.07 -28.76
N GLU A 88 -2.69 3.12 -28.33
CA GLU A 88 -3.72 3.76 -29.15
C GLU A 88 -3.07 4.41 -30.37
N LYS A 89 -3.69 4.20 -31.54
CA LYS A 89 -3.32 4.89 -32.76
C LYS A 89 -3.85 6.31 -32.67
N GLU A 90 -2.96 7.28 -32.88
CA GLU A 90 -3.29 8.69 -33.07
C GLU A 90 -4.35 8.82 -34.18
N PRO A 91 -5.43 9.60 -33.96
CA PRO A 91 -6.44 9.80 -35.00
C PRO A 91 -5.80 10.50 -36.20
N PRO A 92 -6.17 10.14 -37.44
CA PRO A 92 -5.59 10.77 -38.62
C PRO A 92 -5.89 12.26 -38.60
N THR A 93 -4.83 13.07 -38.68
CA THR A 93 -4.90 14.49 -39.00
C THR A 93 -5.58 14.61 -40.36
N ALA A 94 -6.81 15.12 -40.38
CA ALA A 94 -7.53 15.46 -41.59
C ALA A 94 -6.93 16.75 -42.21
N PRO A 95 -7.05 16.94 -43.53
CA PRO A 95 -6.06 17.58 -44.40
C PRO A 95 -5.84 19.09 -44.20
#